data_AF-A0A924S7X3-F1
#
_entry.id   AF-A0A924S7X3-F1
#
_cell.length_a   1.000
_cell.length_b   1.000
_cell.length_c   1.000
_cell.angle_alpha   90.00
_cell.angle_beta   90.00
_cell.angle_gamma   90.00
#
_symmetry.space_group_name_H-M   'P 1'
#
loop_
_entity.id
_entity.type
_entity.pdbx_description
1 polymer ?
#
loop_
_entity_poly.entity_id
_entity_poly.type
_entity_poly.pdbx_seq_one_letter_code
_entity_poly.pdbx_strand_id
1 'polypeptide(L)'
;MSDQTSQEPTMEEILASIRRIISEDDAPAEPEAAAAPPAPEPAPLAEIEPEDDVLDLTDPIDPPVPLESVGDIDVYSPEPAPEPVPPPSPAPETSFPSGFSRDEVAENLVGDHASNLAASAFGSLTSALLMPKDGRTLEDVVRELMKPLLKEWLDQNLPRIVETKVEEEVHRIARGRGV
;
A
#
# COMPACT_ATOMS: atom_id res chain seq x y z
N MET A 1 -42.87 35.60 -25.59
CA MET A 1 -43.23 35.28 -24.19
C MET A 1 -42.61 33.91 -23.89
N SER A 2 -41.59 33.72 -23.07
CA SER A 2 -40.92 34.58 -22.10
C SER A 2 -39.50 34.00 -21.88
N ASP A 3 -38.47 34.83 -22.01
CA ASP A 3 -37.12 34.57 -21.50
C ASP A 3 -37.22 34.45 -19.98
N GLN A 4 -37.21 33.23 -19.47
CA GLN A 4 -37.29 32.96 -18.05
C GLN A 4 -36.13 32.04 -17.67
N THR A 5 -35.22 32.60 -16.85
CA THR A 5 -34.40 31.90 -15.85
C THR A 5 -32.95 31.50 -16.18
N SER A 6 -32.16 32.39 -16.80
CA SER A 6 -30.68 32.27 -16.71
C SER A 6 -30.01 33.62 -16.46
N GLN A 7 -30.53 34.40 -15.52
CA GLN A 7 -29.76 35.50 -14.93
C GLN A 7 -28.70 34.82 -14.06
N GLU A 8 -27.42 34.88 -14.46
CA GLU A 8 -26.34 34.40 -13.61
C GLU A 8 -26.46 35.12 -12.25
N PRO A 9 -26.64 34.39 -11.13
CA PRO A 9 -26.87 35.02 -9.85
C PRO A 9 -25.68 35.91 -9.52
N THR A 10 -25.99 37.15 -9.18
CA THR A 10 -24.97 38.14 -8.84
C THR A 10 -24.25 37.70 -7.55
N MET A 11 -22.98 38.07 -7.42
CA MET A 11 -22.15 37.73 -6.25
C MET A 11 -22.84 38.04 -4.91
N GLU A 12 -23.62 39.12 -4.86
CA GLU A 12 -24.36 39.56 -3.68
C GLU A 12 -25.52 38.62 -3.33
N GLU A 13 -26.18 38.02 -4.33
CA GLU A 13 -27.24 37.02 -4.14
C GLU A 13 -26.69 35.70 -3.63
N ILE A 14 -25.51 35.29 -4.13
CA ILE A 14 -24.80 34.10 -3.63
C ILE A 14 -24.44 34.28 -2.16
N LEU A 15 -23.88 35.44 -1.79
CA LEU A 15 -23.51 35.75 -0.41
C LEU A 15 -24.73 35.91 0.50
N ALA A 16 -25.84 36.48 0.00
CA ALA A 16 -27.09 36.58 0.74
C ALA A 16 -27.73 35.19 0.97
N SER A 17 -27.67 34.30 -0.02
CA SER A 17 -28.18 32.92 0.08
C SER A 17 -27.42 32.12 1.14
N ILE A 18 -26.08 32.18 1.12
CA ILE A 18 -25.24 31.53 2.14
C ILE A 18 -25.54 32.10 3.53
N ARG A 19 -25.67 33.43 3.68
CA ARG A 19 -25.95 34.06 4.97
C ARG A 19 -27.33 33.68 5.51
N ARG A 20 -28.32 33.49 4.63
CA ARG A 20 -29.66 33.01 5.00
C ARG A 20 -29.60 31.56 5.49
N ILE A 21 -28.93 30.66 4.76
CA ILE A 21 -28.81 29.25 5.15
C ILE A 21 -28.13 29.12 6.53
N ILE A 22 -27.03 29.84 6.76
CA ILE A 22 -26.32 29.77 8.05
C ILE A 22 -27.16 30.35 9.20
N SER A 23 -27.98 31.37 8.94
CA SER A 23 -28.86 31.95 9.96
C SER A 23 -30.11 31.10 10.23
N GLU A 24 -30.53 30.30 9.25
CA GLU A 24 -31.69 29.40 9.34
C GLU A 24 -31.31 28.05 9.99
N ASP A 25 -30.03 27.65 9.91
CA ASP A 25 -29.47 26.40 10.45
C ASP A 25 -28.85 26.54 11.87
N ASP A 26 -28.70 27.76 12.40
CA ASP A 26 -28.23 28.03 13.78
C ASP A 26 -29.37 27.93 14.83
N ALA A 27 -30.34 27.03 14.60
CA ALA A 27 -31.33 26.68 15.60
C ALA A 27 -30.78 25.49 16.43
N PRO A 28 -30.54 25.65 17.74
CA PRO A 28 -30.13 24.52 18.56
C PRO A 28 -31.28 23.51 18.63
N ALA A 29 -31.07 22.33 18.07
CA ALA A 29 -31.92 21.18 18.32
C ALA A 29 -31.79 20.78 19.80
N GLU A 30 -32.67 21.30 20.65
CA GLU A 30 -32.92 20.75 21.99
C GLU A 30 -33.46 19.31 21.84
N PRO A 31 -32.97 18.35 22.64
CA PRO A 31 -33.43 16.97 22.59
C PRO A 31 -34.80 16.85 23.26
N GLU A 32 -35.87 16.87 22.46
CA GLU A 32 -37.15 16.34 22.91
C GLU A 32 -37.03 14.84 23.14
N ALA A 33 -37.07 14.45 24.41
CA ALA A 33 -37.22 13.08 24.88
C ALA A 33 -38.60 12.55 24.44
N ALA A 34 -38.69 12.06 23.21
CA ALA A 34 -39.75 11.19 22.74
C ALA A 34 -39.28 9.73 22.88
N ALA A 35 -39.96 8.95 23.72
CA ALA A 35 -39.70 7.53 23.90
C ALA A 35 -39.86 6.79 22.56
N ALA A 36 -38.74 6.34 22.00
CA ALA A 36 -38.71 5.47 20.82
C ALA A 36 -39.16 4.04 21.20
N PRO A 37 -39.91 3.34 20.34
CA PRO A 37 -40.16 1.90 20.51
C PRO A 37 -38.83 1.13 20.45
N PRO A 38 -38.71 -0.05 21.11
CA PRO A 38 -37.46 -0.79 21.11
C PRO A 38 -37.05 -1.13 19.67
N ALA A 39 -35.83 -0.73 19.30
CA ALA A 39 -35.22 -1.11 18.04
C ALA A 39 -35.11 -2.64 17.95
N PRO A 40 -35.34 -3.25 16.77
CA PRO A 40 -35.10 -4.68 16.60
C PRO A 40 -33.62 -4.98 16.86
N GLU A 41 -33.35 -6.09 17.57
CA GLU A 41 -31.99 -6.60 17.77
C GLU A 41 -31.23 -6.65 16.43
N PRO A 42 -29.93 -6.31 16.41
CA PRO A 42 -29.13 -6.48 15.20
C PRO A 42 -29.17 -7.95 14.81
N ALA A 43 -29.63 -8.23 13.59
CA ALA A 43 -29.52 -9.57 13.01
C ALA A 43 -28.05 -10.02 13.11
N PRO A 44 -27.77 -11.29 13.43
CA PRO A 44 -26.40 -11.78 13.49
C PRO A 44 -25.72 -11.46 12.17
N LEU A 45 -24.58 -10.77 12.25
CA LEU A 45 -23.68 -10.57 11.12
C LEU A 45 -23.52 -11.93 10.45
N ALA A 46 -23.94 -12.04 9.19
CA ALA A 46 -23.62 -13.21 8.39
C ALA A 46 -22.11 -13.41 8.49
N GLU A 47 -21.68 -14.57 8.98
CA GLU A 47 -20.29 -15.01 8.91
C GLU A 47 -19.88 -14.88 7.44
N ILE A 48 -18.97 -13.95 7.17
CA ILE A 48 -18.28 -13.91 5.88
C ILE A 48 -17.46 -15.19 5.87
N GLU A 49 -17.94 -16.21 5.15
CA GLU A 49 -17.09 -17.37 4.83
C GLU A 49 -15.86 -16.81 4.12
N PRO A 50 -14.64 -17.11 4.59
CA PRO A 50 -13.45 -16.70 3.87
C PRO A 50 -13.50 -17.39 2.52
N GLU A 51 -13.79 -16.63 1.47
CA GLU A 51 -13.55 -17.02 0.10
C GLU A 51 -12.10 -17.51 0.00
N ASP A 52 -11.90 -18.64 -0.72
CA ASP A 52 -10.68 -19.46 -0.87
C ASP A 52 -9.42 -18.70 -1.37
N ASP A 53 -9.40 -17.37 -1.30
CA ASP A 53 -8.32 -16.48 -1.73
C ASP A 53 -7.30 -16.17 -0.61
N VAL A 54 -7.42 -16.81 0.56
CA VAL A 54 -6.36 -16.80 1.57
C VAL A 54 -5.37 -17.93 1.27
N LEU A 55 -4.38 -17.64 0.44
CA LEU A 55 -3.27 -18.56 0.17
C LEU A 55 -2.33 -18.62 1.39
N ASP A 56 -2.36 -19.74 2.11
CA ASP A 56 -1.43 -20.01 3.22
C ASP A 56 -0.10 -20.57 2.66
N LEU A 57 0.94 -19.71 2.60
CA LEU A 57 2.22 -20.02 1.97
C LEU A 57 3.18 -20.76 2.92
N THR A 58 2.70 -21.86 3.48
CA THR A 58 3.48 -22.69 4.42
C THR A 58 4.48 -23.62 3.72
N ASP A 59 4.32 -23.84 2.42
CA ASP A 59 5.25 -24.62 1.59
C ASP A 59 6.27 -23.73 0.87
N PRO A 60 7.58 -24.08 0.87
CA PRO A 60 8.60 -23.32 0.17
C PRO A 60 8.47 -23.49 -1.36
N ILE A 61 8.46 -22.38 -2.09
CA ILE A 61 8.46 -22.37 -3.56
C ILE A 61 9.86 -22.72 -4.08
N ASP A 62 9.98 -23.76 -4.90
CA ASP A 62 11.20 -24.06 -5.67
C ASP A 62 11.48 -22.93 -6.67
N PRO A 63 12.73 -22.44 -6.83
CA PRO A 63 13.01 -21.32 -7.72
C PRO A 63 12.66 -21.67 -9.17
N PRO A 64 12.07 -20.74 -9.94
CA PRO A 64 11.62 -21.04 -11.30
C PRO A 64 12.83 -21.33 -12.20
N VAL A 65 12.79 -22.46 -12.90
CA VAL A 65 13.70 -22.72 -14.01
C VAL A 65 13.35 -21.77 -15.17
N PRO A 66 14.33 -21.15 -15.86
CA PRO A 66 14.03 -20.27 -16.99
C PRO A 66 13.31 -21.04 -18.11
N LEU A 67 12.10 -20.59 -18.47
CA LEU A 67 11.36 -21.10 -19.63
C LEU A 67 11.71 -20.21 -20.83
N GLU A 68 12.16 -20.82 -21.93
CA GLU A 68 12.21 -20.15 -23.24
C GLU A 68 11.14 -20.73 -24.16
N SER A 69 10.32 -19.83 -24.73
CA SER A 69 9.15 -20.14 -25.55
C SER A 69 9.53 -20.29 -27.01
N VAL A 70 9.01 -21.35 -27.67
CA VAL A 70 9.10 -21.52 -29.13
C VAL A 70 7.69 -21.47 -29.70
N GLY A 71 7.20 -20.23 -29.88
CA GLY A 71 5.80 -19.93 -30.19
C GLY A 71 4.92 -19.86 -28.93
N ASP A 72 3.60 -19.93 -29.07
CA ASP A 72 2.65 -19.89 -27.92
C ASP A 72 2.61 -21.20 -27.09
N ILE A 73 3.66 -22.04 -27.21
CA ILE A 73 3.84 -23.29 -26.48
C ILE A 73 5.30 -23.34 -26.01
N ASP A 74 5.51 -23.47 -24.69
CA ASP A 74 6.82 -23.72 -24.10
C ASP A 74 7.23 -25.19 -24.33
N VAL A 75 8.28 -25.41 -25.13
CA VAL A 75 8.87 -26.74 -25.38
C VAL A 75 10.23 -26.81 -24.70
N TYR A 76 10.39 -27.68 -23.72
CA TYR A 76 11.68 -27.97 -23.11
C TYR A 76 12.60 -28.69 -24.11
N SER A 77 13.59 -27.98 -24.66
CA SER A 77 14.70 -28.58 -25.40
C SER A 77 16.01 -28.20 -24.68
N PRO A 78 16.64 -29.13 -23.92
CA PRO A 78 17.93 -28.83 -23.32
C PRO A 78 18.96 -28.61 -24.43
N GLU A 79 19.66 -27.47 -24.39
CA GLU A 79 20.76 -27.18 -25.30
C GLU A 79 21.81 -28.30 -25.21
N PRO A 80 22.29 -28.88 -26.34
CA PRO A 80 23.33 -29.90 -26.27
C PRO A 80 24.55 -29.28 -25.58
N ALA A 81 24.96 -29.87 -24.46
CA ALA A 81 26.11 -29.44 -23.70
C ALA A 81 27.32 -29.24 -24.65
N PRO A 82 28.05 -28.12 -24.54
CA PRO A 82 29.21 -27.90 -25.39
C PRO A 82 30.17 -29.07 -25.22
N GLU A 83 30.64 -29.66 -26.33
CA GLU A 83 31.73 -30.62 -26.26
C GLU A 83 32.88 -29.99 -25.46
N PRO A 84 33.49 -30.74 -24.52
CA PRO A 84 34.53 -30.18 -23.68
C PRO A 84 35.71 -29.76 -24.55
N VAL A 85 35.88 -28.46 -24.74
CA VAL A 85 37.13 -27.90 -25.25
C VAL A 85 38.25 -28.37 -24.32
N PRO A 86 39.34 -28.95 -24.84
CA PRO A 86 40.46 -29.36 -24.00
C PRO A 86 40.95 -28.12 -23.23
N PRO A 87 41.21 -28.25 -21.92
CA PRO A 87 41.60 -27.10 -21.12
C PRO A 87 42.87 -26.47 -21.70
N PRO A 88 42.99 -25.12 -21.71
CA PRO A 88 44.23 -24.49 -22.08
C PRO A 88 45.35 -24.99 -21.16
N SER A 89 46.51 -25.28 -21.74
CA SER A 89 47.71 -25.68 -20.99
C SER A 89 47.92 -24.69 -19.83
N PRO A 90 48.16 -25.16 -18.60
CA PRO A 90 48.17 -24.28 -17.43
C PRO A 90 49.26 -23.22 -17.59
N ALA A 91 48.84 -21.95 -17.67
CA ALA A 91 49.71 -20.83 -17.33
C ALA A 91 50.09 -20.98 -15.84
N PRO A 92 51.27 -20.51 -15.40
CA PRO A 92 51.67 -20.64 -14.00
C PRO A 92 50.62 -19.98 -13.10
N GLU A 93 49.84 -20.81 -12.42
CA GLU A 93 48.85 -20.39 -11.44
C GLU A 93 49.61 -19.69 -10.31
N THR A 94 49.35 -18.40 -10.13
CA THR A 94 49.69 -17.76 -8.86
C THR A 94 48.83 -18.45 -7.80
N SER A 95 49.43 -19.35 -7.03
CA SER A 95 48.74 -20.02 -5.94
C SER A 95 48.42 -18.99 -4.86
N PHE A 96 47.21 -18.46 -4.88
CA PHE A 96 46.63 -17.88 -3.67
C PHE A 96 46.25 -19.04 -2.75
N PRO A 97 46.49 -18.96 -1.44
CA PRO A 97 45.99 -19.98 -0.53
C PRO A 97 44.46 -20.00 -0.64
N SER A 98 43.92 -21.05 -1.27
CA SER A 98 42.49 -21.39 -1.20
C SER A 98 42.25 -21.94 0.21
N GLY A 99 42.16 -21.03 1.18
CA GLY A 99 41.95 -21.32 2.59
C GLY A 99 40.63 -20.81 3.13
N PHE A 100 39.79 -20.21 2.27
CA PHE A 100 38.51 -19.66 2.67
C PHE A 100 37.44 -20.18 1.72
N SER A 101 36.64 -21.13 2.21
CA SER A 101 35.42 -21.55 1.52
C SER A 101 34.46 -20.38 1.51
N ARG A 102 33.85 -20.08 0.35
CA ARG A 102 32.86 -19.02 0.19
C ARG A 102 31.74 -19.12 1.24
N ASP A 103 31.31 -20.35 1.54
CA ASP A 103 30.31 -20.67 2.56
C ASP A 103 30.76 -20.29 3.99
N GLU A 104 32.00 -20.60 4.34
CA GLU A 104 32.56 -20.27 5.67
C GLU A 104 32.65 -18.75 5.87
N VAL A 105 32.96 -18.00 4.80
CA VAL A 105 32.93 -16.53 4.86
C VAL A 105 31.51 -16.00 5.00
N ALA A 106 30.54 -16.59 4.29
CA ALA A 106 29.13 -16.19 4.33
C ALA A 106 28.52 -16.35 5.74
N GLU A 107 28.83 -17.44 6.43
CA GLU A 107 28.38 -17.67 7.82
C GLU A 107 29.06 -16.72 8.83
N ASN A 108 30.23 -16.18 8.51
CA ASN A 108 30.98 -15.26 9.37
C ASN A 108 30.86 -13.78 8.96
N LEU A 109 30.02 -13.44 7.97
CA LEU A 109 29.83 -12.05 7.49
C LEU A 109 29.25 -11.13 8.58
N VAL A 110 28.44 -11.69 9.47
CA VAL A 110 27.89 -11.00 10.64
C VAL A 110 28.49 -11.65 11.87
N GLY A 111 29.31 -10.90 12.62
CA GLY A 111 29.82 -11.39 13.89
C GLY A 111 28.70 -11.64 14.89
N ASP A 112 28.83 -12.69 15.72
CA ASP A 112 27.87 -13.05 16.77
C ASP A 112 27.46 -11.84 17.63
N HIS A 113 28.40 -10.93 17.89
CA HIS A 113 28.12 -9.72 18.64
C HIS A 113 27.15 -8.77 17.93
N ALA A 114 27.32 -8.55 16.62
CA ALA A 114 26.43 -7.72 15.82
C ALA A 114 25.04 -8.36 15.68
N SER A 115 24.99 -9.69 15.51
CA SER A 115 23.75 -10.46 15.47
C SER A 115 22.98 -10.36 16.79
N ASN A 116 23.67 -10.53 17.93
CA ASN A 116 23.08 -10.40 19.26
C ASN A 116 22.60 -8.97 19.57
N LEU A 117 23.32 -7.94 19.11
CA LEU A 117 22.88 -6.55 19.23
C LEU A 117 21.62 -6.28 18.41
N ALA A 118 21.55 -6.78 17.17
CA ALA A 118 20.34 -6.67 16.35
C ALA A 118 19.16 -7.41 17.00
N ALA A 119 19.35 -8.66 17.41
CA ALA A 119 18.33 -9.48 18.06
C ALA A 119 17.81 -8.84 19.36
N SER A 120 18.70 -8.27 20.19
CA SER A 120 18.30 -7.57 21.42
C SER A 120 17.58 -6.24 21.16
N ALA A 121 17.98 -5.48 20.14
CA ALA A 121 17.26 -4.28 19.71
C ALA A 121 15.83 -4.62 19.24
N PHE A 122 15.67 -5.62 18.37
CA PHE A 122 14.35 -6.11 17.93
C PHE A 122 13.54 -6.69 19.09
N GLY A 123 14.18 -7.41 20.02
CA GLY A 123 13.54 -7.93 21.22
C GLY A 123 13.05 -6.82 22.16
N SER A 124 13.83 -5.76 22.35
CA SER A 124 13.43 -4.58 23.13
C SER A 124 12.27 -3.82 22.49
N LEU A 125 12.27 -3.68 21.15
CA LEU A 125 11.18 -3.07 20.41
C LEU A 125 9.91 -3.92 20.54
N THR A 126 10.01 -5.23 20.30
CA THR A 126 8.88 -6.15 20.40
C THR A 126 8.33 -6.17 21.83
N SER A 127 9.18 -6.20 22.85
CA SER A 127 8.75 -6.12 24.25
C SER A 127 8.10 -4.76 24.57
N ALA A 128 8.54 -3.66 23.96
CA ALA A 128 7.91 -2.36 24.11
C ALA A 128 6.55 -2.29 23.40
N LEU A 129 6.39 -3.01 22.28
CA LEU A 129 5.12 -3.16 21.57
C LEU A 129 4.13 -4.07 22.30
N LEU A 130 4.62 -5.10 23.00
CA LEU A 130 3.81 -6.06 23.76
C LEU A 130 3.43 -5.58 25.17
N MET A 131 4.06 -4.51 25.67
CA MET A 131 3.74 -3.92 26.96
C MET A 131 3.13 -2.52 26.73
N PRO A 132 1.81 -2.42 26.52
CA PRO A 132 1.16 -1.14 26.38
C PRO A 132 1.22 -0.41 27.72
N LYS A 133 2.18 0.50 27.85
CA LYS A 133 2.08 1.57 28.83
C LYS A 133 1.08 2.56 28.25
N ASP A 134 -0.03 2.75 28.96
CA ASP A 134 -1.01 3.82 28.71
C ASP A 134 -1.97 3.64 27.51
N GLY A 135 -2.30 2.41 27.12
CA GLY A 135 -3.31 2.17 26.06
C GLY A 135 -2.83 2.56 24.66
N ARG A 136 -1.55 2.89 24.51
CA ARG A 136 -0.91 3.16 23.23
C ARG A 136 -0.77 1.85 22.46
N THR A 137 -1.45 1.77 21.34
CA THR A 137 -1.38 0.59 20.47
C THR A 137 -0.17 0.69 19.54
N LEU A 138 0.27 -0.45 18.99
CA LEU A 138 1.23 -0.46 17.88
C LEU A 138 0.74 0.42 16.72
N GLU A 139 -0.57 0.47 16.48
CA GLU A 139 -1.18 1.31 15.46
C GLU A 139 -0.90 2.80 15.71
N ASP A 140 -0.94 3.28 16.96
CA ASP A 140 -0.63 4.67 17.30
C ASP A 140 0.82 5.04 16.99
N VAL A 141 1.75 4.10 17.24
CA VAL A 141 3.18 4.27 16.92
C VAL A 141 3.39 4.27 15.41
N VAL A 142 2.81 3.30 14.70
CA VAL A 142 2.91 3.19 13.22
C VAL A 142 2.28 4.42 12.57
N ARG A 143 1.14 4.88 13.07
CA ARG A 143 0.46 6.08 12.58
C ARG A 143 1.31 7.33 12.77
N GLU A 144 1.97 7.48 13.93
CA GLU A 144 2.88 8.60 14.19
C GLU A 144 4.08 8.58 13.21
N LEU A 145 4.63 7.40 12.93
CA LEU A 145 5.77 7.23 12.04
C LEU A 145 5.41 7.35 10.55
N MET A 146 4.22 6.90 10.13
CA MET A 146 3.77 6.98 8.73
C MET A 146 3.26 8.36 8.34
N LYS A 147 2.76 9.16 9.30
CA LYS A 147 2.23 10.51 9.05
C LYS A 147 3.19 11.43 8.27
N PRO A 148 4.48 11.56 8.63
CA PRO A 148 5.41 12.41 7.88
C PRO A 148 5.70 11.88 6.47
N LEU A 149 5.80 10.56 6.29
CA LEU A 149 6.09 9.96 4.98
C LEU A 149 4.93 10.12 4.01
N LEU A 150 3.70 9.89 4.49
CA LEU A 150 2.48 10.09 3.70
C LEU A 150 2.27 11.57 3.36
N LYS A 151 2.56 12.48 4.29
CA LYS A 151 2.46 13.91 4.04
C LYS A 151 3.42 14.36 2.94
N GLU A 152 4.70 14.02 3.07
CA GLU A 152 5.71 14.37 2.07
C GLU A 152 5.37 13.80 0.68
N TRP A 153 4.89 12.55 0.65
CA TRP A 153 4.45 11.94 -0.59
C TRP A 153 3.23 12.65 -1.19
N LEU A 154 2.22 12.98 -0.37
CA LEU A 154 1.06 13.73 -0.83
C LEU A 154 1.45 15.11 -1.34
N ASP A 155 2.30 15.85 -0.62
CA ASP A 155 2.74 17.19 -1.03
C ASP A 155 3.45 17.15 -2.40
N GLN A 156 4.19 16.08 -2.70
CA GLN A 156 4.86 15.88 -4.00
C GLN A 156 3.94 15.36 -5.11
N ASN A 157 2.99 14.48 -4.81
CA ASN A 157 2.25 13.72 -5.83
C ASN A 157 0.80 14.20 -6.03
N LEU A 158 0.20 14.87 -5.04
CA LEU A 158 -1.19 15.33 -5.08
C LEU A 158 -1.47 16.30 -6.23
N PRO A 159 -0.60 17.28 -6.57
CA PRO A 159 -0.86 18.19 -7.69
C PRO A 159 -1.12 17.44 -9.00
N ARG A 160 -0.26 16.47 -9.34
CA ARG A 160 -0.37 15.66 -10.55
C ARG A 160 -1.63 14.80 -10.57
N ILE A 161 -1.97 14.19 -9.42
CA ILE A 161 -3.16 13.34 -9.28
C ILE A 161 -4.43 14.18 -9.52
N VAL A 162 -4.48 15.39 -8.96
CA VAL A 162 -5.61 16.30 -9.12
C VAL A 162 -5.72 16.80 -10.56
N GLU A 163 -4.62 17.21 -11.20
CA GLU A 163 -4.62 17.62 -12.62
C GLU A 163 -5.22 16.53 -13.51
N THR A 164 -4.75 15.29 -13.36
CA THR A 164 -5.25 14.15 -14.14
C THR A 164 -6.76 13.94 -13.91
N LYS A 165 -7.22 14.04 -12.65
CA LYS A 165 -8.64 13.87 -12.33
C LYS A 165 -9.51 15.04 -12.79
N VAL A 166 -9.02 16.28 -12.71
CA VAL A 166 -9.74 17.46 -13.22
C VAL A 166 -9.85 17.41 -14.75
N GLU A 167 -8.79 17.01 -15.45
CA GLU A 167 -8.84 16.81 -16.90
C GLU A 167 -9.89 15.75 -17.30
N GLU A 168 -9.94 14.62 -16.58
CA GLU A 168 -10.99 13.60 -16.77
C GLU A 168 -12.40 14.18 -16.54
N GLU A 169 -12.59 14.96 -15.48
CA GLU A 169 -13.87 15.58 -15.12
C GLU A 169 -14.31 16.65 -16.14
N VAL A 170 -13.39 17.52 -16.60
CA VAL A 170 -13.66 18.52 -17.63
C VAL A 170 -13.99 17.84 -18.96
N HIS A 171 -13.24 16.81 -19.34
CA HIS A 171 -13.52 16.03 -20.56
C HIS A 171 -14.90 15.36 -20.47
N ARG A 172 -15.29 14.85 -19.30
CA ARG A 172 -16.61 14.25 -19.07
C ARG A 172 -17.72 15.29 -19.20
N ILE A 173 -17.55 16.48 -18.59
CA ILE A 173 -18.52 17.58 -18.69
C ILE A 173 -18.63 18.11 -20.12
N ALA A 174 -17.50 18.27 -20.81
CA ALA A 174 -17.47 18.72 -22.20
C ALA A 174 -18.22 17.76 -23.13
N ARG A 175 -18.13 16.45 -22.88
CA ARG A 175 -18.89 15.42 -23.61
C ARG A 175 -20.37 15.39 -23.20
N GLY A 176 -20.67 15.59 -21.92
CA GLY A 176 -22.03 15.54 -21.38
C GLY A 176 -22.89 16.80 -21.64
N ARG A 177 -22.27 17.95 -21.91
CA ARG A 177 -22.96 19.23 -22.21
C ARG A 177 -23.28 19.40 -23.71
N GLY A 178 -22.88 18.45 -24.56
CA GLY A 178 -23.13 18.45 -26.01
C GLY A 178 -24.36 17.67 -26.48
N VAL A 179 -25.23 17.23 -25.56
CA VAL A 179 -26.51 16.54 -25.83
C VAL A 179 -27.66 17.34 -25.25
#